data_AF-A0A179IP93-F1
#
_entry.id   AF-A0A179IP93-F1
#
_cell.length_a   1.000
_cell.length_b   1.000
_cell.length_c   1.000
_cell.angle_alpha   90.00
_cell.angle_beta   90.00
_cell.angle_gamma   90.00
#
_symmetry.space_group_name_H-M   'P 1'
#
loop_
_entity.id
_entity.type
_entity.pdbx_description
1 polymer ?
#
loop_
_entity_poly.entity_id
_entity_poly.type
_entity_poly.pdbx_seq_one_letter_code
_entity_poly.pdbx_strand_id
1 'polypeptide(L)'
;MEERDRPGDRAGAPDAWRALTRAAIEAARAGDVAAVERALRERDRWIARTDPAAVAGWPEGERQAALADETTLRAALVELRDALARRGERLGRQKQAARYDPAGDAVGGFFDDRG
;
A
#
# COMPACT_ATOMS: atom_id res chain seq x y z
N MET A 1 46.25 -4.45 -1.86
CA MET A 1 44.93 -3.79 -1.92
C MET A 1 43.90 -4.90 -1.77
N GLU A 2 43.69 -5.37 -0.55
CA GLU A 2 42.73 -6.44 -0.23
C GLU A 2 41.82 -5.89 0.87
N GLU A 3 40.75 -5.19 0.49
CA GLU A 3 39.67 -4.88 1.43
C GLU A 3 38.68 -6.04 1.34
N ARG A 4 38.96 -7.05 2.16
CA ARG A 4 38.15 -8.26 2.30
C ARG A 4 36.78 -7.88 2.86
N ASP A 5 35.75 -8.21 2.09
CA ASP A 5 34.40 -8.59 2.54
C ASP A 5 34.17 -8.49 4.04
N ARG A 6 33.43 -7.47 4.49
CA ARG A 6 32.89 -7.46 5.85
C ARG A 6 31.80 -8.54 5.94
N PRO A 7 31.98 -9.61 6.73
CA PRO A 7 30.97 -10.66 6.89
C PRO A 7 29.68 -10.16 7.56
N GLY A 8 29.69 -8.96 8.16
CA GLY A 8 28.54 -8.33 8.79
C GLY A 8 27.46 -7.79 7.83
N ASP A 9 27.82 -7.48 6.58
CA ASP A 9 26.87 -6.88 5.62
C ASP A 9 25.97 -7.94 4.94
N ARG A 10 26.39 -9.21 4.89
CA ARG A 10 25.60 -10.29 4.26
C ARG A 10 24.60 -10.95 5.21
N ALA A 11 24.89 -11.01 6.51
CA ALA A 11 24.03 -11.69 7.49
C ALA A 11 22.72 -10.94 7.76
N GLY A 12 22.71 -9.61 7.65
CA GLY A 12 21.51 -8.78 7.90
C GLY A 12 20.69 -8.44 6.65
N ALA A 13 21.15 -8.83 5.46
CA ALA A 13 20.49 -8.47 4.20
C ALA A 13 19.09 -9.12 4.04
N PRO A 14 18.90 -10.42 4.31
CA PRO A 14 17.57 -11.04 4.25
C PRO A 14 16.61 -10.45 5.30
N ASP A 15 17.09 -10.24 6.52
CA ASP A 15 16.27 -9.69 7.61
C ASP A 15 15.82 -8.27 7.33
N ALA A 16 16.72 -7.42 6.84
CA ALA A 16 16.40 -6.04 6.46
C ALA A 16 15.34 -6.00 5.34
N TRP A 17 15.50 -6.83 4.32
CA TRP A 17 14.52 -6.94 3.25
C TRP A 17 13.14 -7.35 3.77
N ARG A 18 13.09 -8.42 4.55
CA ARG A 18 11.85 -8.97 5.09
C ARG A 18 11.18 -8.03 6.08
N ALA A 19 11.96 -7.32 6.90
CA ALA A 19 11.42 -6.31 7.82
C ALA A 19 10.72 -5.17 7.05
N LEU A 20 11.33 -4.68 5.97
CA LEU A 20 10.72 -3.64 5.13
C LEU A 20 9.46 -4.15 4.40
N THR A 21 9.49 -5.37 3.89
CA THR A 21 8.32 -6.01 3.25
C THR A 21 7.18 -6.21 4.25
N ARG A 22 7.46 -6.68 5.47
CA ARG A 22 6.45 -6.83 6.54
C ARG A 22 5.88 -5.49 7.01
N ALA A 23 6.72 -4.46 7.15
CA ALA A 23 6.24 -3.12 7.48
C ALA A 23 5.24 -2.61 6.43
N ALA A 24 5.50 -2.85 5.14
CA ALA A 24 4.57 -2.50 4.07
C ALA A 24 3.26 -3.33 4.13
N ILE A 25 3.33 -4.62 4.45
CA ILE A 25 2.15 -5.48 4.64
C ILE A 25 1.26 -4.96 5.76
N GLU A 26 1.84 -4.68 6.93
CA GLU A 26 1.08 -4.22 8.09
C GLU A 26 0.47 -2.84 7.85
N ALA A 27 1.21 -1.93 7.22
CA ALA A 27 0.67 -0.63 6.80
C ALA A 27 -0.51 -0.78 5.81
N ALA A 28 -0.41 -1.72 4.86
CA ALA A 28 -1.47 -1.97 3.89
C ALA A 28 -2.74 -2.51 4.56
N ARG A 29 -2.58 -3.45 5.50
CA ARG A 29 -3.68 -3.98 6.32
C ARG A 29 -4.34 -2.90 7.19
N ALA A 30 -3.54 -1.97 7.71
CA ALA A 30 -4.03 -0.84 8.49
C ALA A 30 -4.74 0.24 7.65
N GLY A 31 -4.62 0.19 6.32
CA GLY A 31 -5.15 1.23 5.44
C GLY A 31 -4.31 2.52 5.41
N ASP A 32 -3.12 2.51 5.99
CA ASP A 32 -2.22 3.68 6.03
C ASP A 32 -1.38 3.76 4.74
N VAL A 33 -1.93 4.46 3.75
CA VAL A 33 -1.29 4.65 2.45
C VAL A 33 0.07 5.35 2.58
N ALA A 34 0.21 6.33 3.48
CA ALA A 34 1.46 7.06 3.65
C ALA A 34 2.57 6.17 4.25
N ALA A 35 2.21 5.30 5.20
CA ALA A 35 3.13 4.31 5.74
C ALA A 35 3.52 3.24 4.71
N VAL A 36 2.58 2.78 3.88
CA VAL A 36 2.87 1.88 2.75
C VAL A 36 3.90 2.51 1.82
N GLU A 37 3.67 3.73 1.35
CA GLU A 37 4.59 4.44 0.47
C GLU A 37 5.98 4.65 1.08
N ARG A 38 6.05 4.92 2.39
CA ARG A 38 7.32 5.08 3.09
C ARG A 38 8.09 3.77 3.13
N ALA A 39 7.42 2.67 3.49
CA ALA A 39 8.03 1.35 3.55
C ALA A 39 8.52 0.88 2.18
N LEU A 40 7.72 1.08 1.12
CA LEU A 40 8.12 0.75 -0.25
C LEU A 40 9.31 1.57 -0.74
N ARG A 41 9.33 2.88 -0.48
CA ARG A 41 10.49 3.73 -0.84
C ARG A 41 11.78 3.30 -0.14
N GLU A 42 11.69 2.95 1.14
CA GLU A 42 12.85 2.48 1.90
C GLU A 42 13.32 1.12 1.40
N ARG A 43 12.37 0.26 1.01
CA ARG A 43 12.63 -1.02 0.34
C ARG A 43 13.35 -0.82 -1.00
N ASP A 44 12.91 0.12 -1.83
CA ASP A 44 13.57 0.44 -3.11
C ASP A 44 14.98 0.98 -2.92
N ARG A 45 15.21 1.84 -1.90
CA ARG A 45 16.56 2.30 -1.53
C ARG A 45 17.44 1.15 -1.09
N TRP A 46 16.89 0.21 -0.33
CA TRP A 46 17.60 -0.98 0.08
C TRP A 46 18.01 -1.83 -1.13
N ILE A 47 17.14 -2.02 -2.12
CA ILE A 47 17.47 -2.73 -3.37
C ILE A 47 18.61 -2.01 -4.10
N ALA A 48 18.49 -0.69 -4.27
CA ALA A 48 19.46 0.10 -5.03
C ALA A 48 20.88 0.08 -4.43
N ARG A 49 20.99 -0.11 -3.11
CA ARG A 49 22.29 -0.19 -2.41
C ARG A 49 22.78 -1.61 -2.14
N THR A 50 21.96 -2.63 -2.40
CA THR A 50 22.32 -4.03 -2.12
C THR A 50 22.94 -4.65 -3.36
N ASP A 51 24.10 -5.28 -3.18
CA ASP A 51 24.77 -6.01 -4.26
C ASP A 51 23.88 -7.20 -4.71
N PRO A 52 23.52 -7.30 -6.00
CA PRO A 52 22.78 -8.44 -6.54
C PRO A 52 23.46 -9.79 -6.25
N ALA A 53 24.79 -9.85 -6.17
CA ALA A 53 25.51 -11.07 -5.82
C ALA A 53 25.27 -11.49 -4.37
N ALA A 54 25.07 -10.52 -3.47
CA ALA A 54 24.72 -10.79 -2.08
C ALA A 54 23.32 -11.42 -1.95
N VAL A 55 22.36 -10.98 -2.78
CA VAL A 55 21.00 -11.56 -2.82
C VAL A 55 21.01 -12.94 -3.46
N ALA A 56 21.78 -13.13 -4.54
CA ALA A 56 21.92 -14.44 -5.18
C ALA A 56 22.53 -15.50 -4.25
N GLY A 57 23.41 -15.08 -3.33
CA GLY A 57 24.05 -15.91 -2.32
C GLY A 57 23.19 -16.26 -1.10
N TRP A 58 21.92 -15.81 -1.03
CA TRP A 58 21.05 -16.15 0.09
C TRP A 58 20.75 -17.65 0.17
N PRO A 59 20.68 -18.22 1.39
CA PRO A 59 20.21 -19.58 1.59
C PRO A 59 18.83 -19.77 0.95
N GLU A 60 18.57 -20.96 0.40
CA GLU A 60 17.31 -21.25 -0.29
C GLU A 60 16.07 -20.97 0.59
N GLY A 61 16.14 -21.30 1.89
CA GLY A 61 15.05 -21.00 2.83
C GLY A 61 14.76 -19.50 2.97
N GLU A 62 15.78 -18.65 2.96
CA GLU A 62 15.61 -17.18 3.02
C GLU A 62 15.04 -16.63 1.71
N ARG A 63 15.47 -17.17 0.56
CA ARG A 63 14.90 -16.82 -0.75
C ARG A 63 13.41 -17.17 -0.82
N GLN A 64 13.04 -18.36 -0.37
CA GLN A 64 11.64 -18.80 -0.31
C GLN A 64 10.82 -17.94 0.65
N ALA A 65 11.36 -17.61 1.82
CA ALA A 65 10.70 -16.73 2.79
C ALA A 65 10.48 -15.32 2.20
N ALA A 66 11.48 -14.76 1.52
CA ALA A 66 11.36 -13.48 0.84
C ALA A 66 10.27 -13.51 -0.25
N LEU A 67 10.21 -14.58 -1.05
CA LEU A 67 9.15 -14.76 -2.07
C LEU A 67 7.74 -14.89 -1.46
N ALA A 68 7.62 -15.56 -0.32
CA ALA A 68 6.36 -15.67 0.42
C ALA A 68 5.91 -14.30 0.96
N ASP A 69 6.85 -13.53 1.52
CA ASP A 69 6.58 -12.16 1.99
C ASP A 69 6.19 -11.25 0.80
N GLU A 70 6.83 -11.37 -0.37
CA GLU A 70 6.43 -10.64 -1.59
C GLU A 70 5.01 -10.97 -2.06
N THR A 71 4.66 -12.25 -2.05
CA THR A 71 3.32 -12.71 -2.44
C THR A 71 2.27 -12.13 -1.49
N THR A 72 2.56 -12.12 -0.20
CA THR A 72 1.70 -11.55 0.84
C THR A 72 1.55 -10.03 0.69
N LEU A 73 2.64 -9.32 0.41
CA LEU A 73 2.61 -7.88 0.15
C LEU A 73 1.72 -7.55 -1.05
N ARG A 74 1.84 -8.29 -2.15
CA ARG A 74 0.98 -8.09 -3.33
C ARG A 74 -0.50 -8.27 -3.00
N ALA A 75 -0.84 -9.31 -2.25
CA ALA A 75 -2.22 -9.53 -1.81
C ALA A 75 -2.74 -8.37 -0.94
N ALA A 76 -1.95 -7.93 0.05
CA ALA A 76 -2.33 -6.82 0.93
C ALA A 76 -2.53 -5.50 0.17
N LEU A 77 -1.69 -5.20 -0.83
CA LEU A 77 -1.84 -4.01 -1.67
C LEU A 77 -3.10 -4.05 -2.55
N VAL A 78 -3.45 -5.23 -3.07
CA VAL A 78 -4.71 -5.41 -3.83
C VAL A 78 -5.91 -5.17 -2.93
N GLU A 79 -5.92 -5.74 -1.72
CA GLU A 79 -6.99 -5.53 -0.75
C GLU A 79 -7.13 -4.05 -0.36
N LEU A 80 -6.01 -3.36 -0.13
CA LEU A 80 -5.99 -1.92 0.15
C LEU A 80 -6.58 -1.11 -1.00
N ARG A 81 -6.14 -1.38 -2.24
CA ARG A 81 -6.66 -0.71 -3.44
C ARG A 81 -8.17 -0.89 -3.55
N ASP A 82 -8.67 -2.10 -3.36
CA ASP A 82 -10.09 -2.41 -3.47
C ASP A 82 -10.90 -1.74 -2.34
N ALA A 83 -10.34 -1.67 -1.13
CA ALA A 83 -10.94 -0.93 -0.01
C ALA A 83 -11.04 0.58 -0.30
N LEU A 84 -9.98 1.17 -0.86
CA LEU A 84 -9.97 2.58 -1.27
C LEU A 84 -10.98 2.85 -2.39
N ALA A 85 -11.08 1.97 -3.40
CA ALA A 85 -12.06 2.08 -4.47
C ALA A 85 -13.50 2.06 -3.92
N ARG A 86 -13.84 1.10 -3.06
CA ARG A 86 -15.15 1.01 -2.39
C ARG A 86 -15.47 2.26 -1.55
N ARG A 87 -14.46 2.84 -0.89
CA ARG A 87 -14.62 4.11 -0.14
C ARG A 87 -14.89 5.27 -1.09
N GLY A 88 -14.16 5.36 -2.20
CA GLY A 88 -14.36 6.37 -3.25
C GLY A 88 -15.77 6.32 -3.83
N GLU A 89 -16.26 5.14 -4.20
CA GLU A 89 -17.63 4.95 -4.70
C GLU A 89 -18.69 5.39 -3.68
N ARG A 90 -18.50 5.03 -2.41
CA ARG A 90 -19.42 5.40 -1.33
C ARG A 90 -19.49 6.92 -1.17
N LEU A 91 -18.34 7.59 -1.18
CA LEU A 91 -18.28 9.06 -1.14
C LEU A 91 -18.89 9.69 -2.39
N GLY A 92 -18.71 9.09 -3.56
CA GLY A 92 -19.37 9.50 -4.81
C GLY A 92 -20.89 9.45 -4.71
N ARG A 93 -21.44 8.32 -4.24
CA ARG A 93 -22.87 8.15 -4.00
C ARG A 93 -23.41 9.12 -2.95
N GLN A 94 -22.67 9.34 -1.86
CA GLN A 94 -23.05 10.33 -0.83
C GLN A 94 -23.08 11.77 -1.39
N LYS A 95 -22.08 12.15 -2.20
CA LYS A 95 -22.07 13.45 -2.88
C LYS A 95 -23.22 13.60 -3.87
N GLN A 96 -23.56 12.53 -4.60
CA GLN A 96 -24.69 12.53 -5.53
C GLN A 96 -26.03 12.66 -4.78
N ALA A 97 -26.21 11.91 -3.68
CA ALA A 97 -27.40 12.03 -2.82
C ALA A 97 -27.50 13.42 -2.16
N ALA A 98 -26.38 14.03 -1.76
CA ALA A 98 -26.39 15.39 -1.22
C ALA A 98 -26.66 16.47 -2.28
N ARG A 99 -26.40 16.18 -3.57
CA ARG A 99 -26.80 17.04 -4.70
C ARG A 99 -28.25 16.81 -5.13
N TYR A 100 -28.76 15.61 -4.90
CA TYR A 100 -30.13 15.21 -5.18
C TYR A 100 -30.92 15.30 -3.88
N ASP A 101 -31.14 16.53 -3.41
CA ASP A 101 -32.13 16.79 -2.36
C ASP A 101 -33.48 17.09 -3.03
N PRO A 102 -34.38 16.10 -3.19
CA PRO A 102 -35.71 16.33 -3.74
C PRO A 102 -36.60 17.18 -2.82
N ALA A 103 -36.16 17.54 -1.61
CA ALA A 103 -36.87 18.49 -0.75
C ALA A 103 -36.70 19.95 -1.20
N GLY A 104 -35.71 20.25 -2.06
CA GLY A 104 -35.49 21.59 -2.63
C GLY A 104 -36.29 21.89 -3.89
N ASP A 105 -36.68 20.89 -4.67
CA ASP A 105 -37.43 21.06 -5.93
C ASP A 105 -38.96 21.02 -5.76
N ALA A 106 -39.47 20.83 -4.52
CA ALA A 106 -40.91 20.87 -4.22
C ALA A 106 -41.46 22.27 -3.92
N VAL A 107 -40.63 23.33 -3.94
CA VAL A 107 -41.07 24.72 -3.66
C VAL A 107 -41.05 25.55 -4.95
N GLY A 108 -41.85 25.13 -5.93
CA GLY A 108 -42.01 25.88 -7.19
C GLY A 108 -43.36 25.72 -7.87
N GLY A 109 -44.35 25.10 -7.22
CA GLY A 109 -45.63 24.78 -7.85
C GLY A 109 -46.86 24.95 -6.95
N PHE A 110 -46.80 25.81 -5.94
CA PHE A 110 -47.96 26.14 -5.12
C PHE A 110 -47.96 27.66 -4.88
N PHE A 111 -49.10 28.31 -5.13
CA PHE A 111 -49.32 29.75 -5.34
C PHE A 111 -48.96 30.17 -6.78
N ASP A 112 -49.91 30.37 -7.70
CA ASP A 112 -51.05 31.30 -7.59
C ASP A 112 -52.43 30.66 -7.83
N ASP A 113 -53.31 30.92 -6.86
CA ASP A 113 -54.77 30.90 -6.94
C ASP A 113 -55.24 32.38 -6.94
N ARG A 114 -56.29 32.68 -7.71
CA ARG A 114 -57.18 33.87 -7.71
C ARG A 114 -56.90 35.04 -8.67
N GLY A 115 -57.86 35.24 -9.59
CA GLY A 115 -58.10 36.51 -10.30
C GLY A 115 -58.93 36.31 -11.56
#